data_AF-K3WPX4-F1
#
_entry.id   AF-K3WPX4-F1
#
_cell.length_a   1.000
_cell.length_b   1.000
_cell.length_c   1.000
_cell.angle_alpha   90.00
_cell.angle_beta   90.00
_cell.angle_gamma   90.00
#
_symmetry.space_group_name_H-M   'P 1'
#
loop_
_entity.id
_entity.type
_entity.pdbx_description
1 polymer ?
#
loop_
_entity_poly.entity_id
_entity_poly.type
_entity_poly.pdbx_seq_one_letter_code
_entity_poly.pdbx_strand_id
1 'polypeptide(L)'
;MTKFALSSVVTLVAATLFFLAGTVSAAIEAGDPLSFNITCETEPMGNCGNSTNITCCPNDHYCQPWNQSYYQCIPKQPQCWSQLPDWDFIGNDIKTVNVNHPNKCCDACGNTTGCVAYTYINAAQGEPVCYLKYNATRLERFIGAVTGALRN
;
A
#
# COMPACT_ATOMS: atom_id res chain seq x y z
N MET A 1 -8.21 -49.43 20.49
CA MET A 1 -7.61 -50.78 20.63
C MET A 1 -7.08 -51.20 19.28
N THR A 2 -5.79 -51.57 19.21
CA THR A 2 -5.06 -52.20 18.08
C THR A 2 -4.95 -51.34 16.81
N LYS A 3 -3.79 -51.18 16.13
CA LYS A 3 -2.74 -52.17 15.87
C LYS A 3 -1.46 -51.43 15.40
N PHE A 4 -0.35 -51.66 16.11
CA PHE A 4 1.01 -51.38 15.62
C PHE A 4 1.37 -52.40 14.53
N ALA A 5 2.03 -51.95 13.47
CA ALA A 5 2.80 -52.82 12.57
C ALA A 5 4.09 -52.10 12.15
N LEU A 6 5.21 -52.73 12.52
CA LEU A 6 6.59 -52.42 12.14
C LEU A 6 6.90 -52.92 10.73
N SER A 7 7.72 -52.16 9.98
CA SER A 7 8.70 -52.65 8.97
C SER A 7 9.45 -51.40 8.46
N SER A 8 10.76 -51.28 8.30
CA SER A 8 11.87 -52.21 8.26
C SER A 8 13.17 -51.48 8.64
N VAL A 9 14.09 -52.29 9.12
CA VAL A 9 15.46 -52.03 9.58
C VAL A 9 16.35 -51.42 8.48
N VAL A 10 17.04 -50.31 8.77
CA VAL A 10 18.32 -49.98 8.12
C VAL A 10 19.34 -49.58 9.18
N THR A 11 20.12 -50.59 9.53
CA THR A 11 21.51 -50.66 9.99
C THR A 11 22.19 -49.44 10.64
N LEU A 12 22.55 -49.69 11.90
CA LEU A 12 23.49 -49.03 12.79
C LEU A 12 24.87 -48.75 12.14
N VAL A 13 25.39 -47.52 12.23
CA VAL A 13 26.84 -47.26 12.20
C VAL A 13 27.21 -46.40 13.42
N ALA A 14 28.34 -46.79 14.01
CA ALA A 14 28.72 -46.62 15.40
C ALA A 14 29.13 -45.20 15.85
N ALA A 15 28.73 -44.93 17.09
CA ALA A 15 29.44 -44.26 18.19
C ALA A 15 30.68 -43.37 17.91
N THR A 16 30.49 -42.09 18.28
CA THR A 16 31.32 -41.25 19.16
C THR A 16 32.77 -40.93 18.77
N LEU A 17 32.99 -39.66 18.38
CA LEU A 17 34.17 -38.87 18.71
C LEU A 17 33.70 -37.50 19.22
N PHE A 18 34.11 -37.17 20.44
CA PHE A 18 33.88 -35.89 21.11
C PHE A 18 34.58 -34.74 20.36
N PHE A 19 33.82 -33.73 19.93
CA PHE A 19 34.33 -32.37 19.77
C PHE A 19 33.44 -31.42 20.59
N LEU A 20 34.05 -30.79 21.59
CA LEU A 20 33.51 -29.66 22.33
C LEU A 20 33.68 -28.40 21.46
N ALA A 21 32.58 -27.86 20.93
CA ALA A 21 32.36 -26.42 20.75
C ALA A 21 31.02 -26.16 20.02
N GLY A 22 30.09 -25.47 20.69
CA GLY A 22 29.09 -24.60 20.07
C GLY A 22 27.97 -25.26 19.28
N THR A 23 26.82 -25.48 19.91
CA THR A 23 25.56 -25.58 19.17
C THR A 23 25.18 -24.21 18.62
N VAL A 24 25.46 -23.95 17.35
CA VAL A 24 24.62 -23.03 16.56
C VAL A 24 23.76 -23.88 15.65
N SER A 25 22.59 -24.27 16.15
CA SER A 25 21.50 -24.67 15.27
C SER A 25 21.04 -23.41 14.55
N ALA A 26 21.67 -23.08 13.43
CA ALA A 26 21.06 -22.19 12.46
C ALA A 26 19.88 -22.97 11.86
N ALA A 27 18.68 -22.74 12.38
CA ALA A 27 17.47 -23.10 11.67
C ALA A 27 17.47 -22.24 10.39
N ILE A 28 17.85 -22.84 9.27
CA ILE A 28 17.49 -22.33 7.96
C ILE A 28 15.98 -22.48 7.83
N GLU A 29 15.25 -21.42 8.11
CA GLU A 29 13.82 -21.36 7.84
C GLU A 29 13.65 -21.49 6.33
N ALA A 30 12.96 -22.55 5.90
CA ALA A 30 12.55 -22.71 4.51
C ALA A 30 11.58 -21.57 4.19
N GLY A 31 12.10 -20.48 3.64
CA GLY A 31 11.30 -19.41 3.06
C GLY A 31 10.38 -19.99 2.00
N ASP A 32 9.09 -19.70 2.13
CA ASP A 32 8.04 -20.07 1.19
C ASP A 32 8.40 -19.55 -0.23
N PRO A 33 8.48 -20.43 -1.24
CA PRO A 33 8.94 -20.03 -2.57
C PRO A 33 7.96 -19.15 -3.36
N LEU A 34 6.79 -18.74 -2.83
CA LEU A 34 5.86 -17.86 -3.57
C LEU A 34 5.19 -16.74 -2.74
N SER A 35 5.80 -16.29 -1.65
CA SER A 35 5.39 -15.03 -1.01
C SER A 35 6.29 -13.88 -1.48
N PHE A 36 5.84 -13.15 -2.50
CA PHE A 36 6.32 -11.78 -2.71
C PHE A 36 5.74 -10.91 -1.59
N ASN A 37 6.32 -11.01 -0.40
CA ASN A 37 6.13 -10.00 0.62
C ASN A 37 6.89 -8.77 0.13
N ILE A 38 6.26 -7.99 -0.77
CA ILE A 38 6.70 -6.62 -1.08
C ILE A 38 6.50 -5.85 0.22
N THR A 39 7.50 -5.93 1.08
CA THR A 39 7.60 -5.10 2.27
C THR A 39 8.09 -3.76 1.79
N CYS A 40 7.22 -2.77 1.79
CA CYS A 40 7.64 -1.40 1.58
C CYS A 40 8.52 -0.98 2.76
N GLU A 41 9.79 -0.70 2.48
CA GLU A 41 10.80 -0.30 3.48
C GLU A 41 10.60 1.15 3.96
N THR A 42 9.77 1.94 3.27
CA THR A 42 9.48 3.31 3.67
C THR A 42 8.72 3.31 5.00
N GLU A 43 9.21 4.01 6.01
CA GLU A 43 8.49 4.17 7.28
C GLU A 43 7.15 4.92 7.09
N PRO A 44 6.15 4.70 7.97
CA PRO A 44 4.98 5.57 8.05
C PRO A 44 5.39 7.04 8.16
N MET A 45 4.71 7.94 7.45
CA MET A 45 5.09 9.36 7.34
C MET A 45 6.46 9.63 6.71
N GLY A 46 7.15 8.59 6.22
CA GLY A 46 8.43 8.70 5.52
C GLY A 46 8.28 9.26 4.11
N ASN A 47 9.42 9.70 3.55
CA ASN A 47 9.49 10.12 2.16
C ASN A 47 9.35 8.91 1.24
N CYS A 48 8.33 8.93 0.40
CA CYS A 48 8.02 7.85 -0.54
C CYS A 48 8.28 8.23 -2.00
N GLY A 49 9.04 9.30 -2.24
CA GLY A 49 9.50 9.68 -3.56
C GLY A 49 9.15 11.10 -3.98
N ASN A 50 9.00 11.27 -5.29
CA ASN A 50 8.78 12.53 -5.97
C ASN A 50 8.11 12.31 -7.34
N SER A 51 7.95 13.38 -8.12
CA SER A 51 7.30 13.36 -9.45
C SER A 51 7.95 12.45 -10.50
N THR A 52 9.18 11.99 -10.27
CA THR A 52 9.93 11.13 -11.19
C THR A 52 10.08 9.70 -10.70
N ASN A 53 10.04 9.49 -9.39
CA ASN A 53 10.23 8.19 -8.77
C ASN A 53 9.38 8.08 -7.52
N ILE A 54 8.30 7.30 -7.59
CA ILE A 54 7.46 6.91 -6.46
C ILE A 54 7.92 5.55 -5.96
N THR A 55 8.18 5.44 -4.66
CA THR A 55 8.34 4.18 -3.96
C THR A 55 7.03 3.80 -3.29
N CYS A 56 6.95 2.54 -2.85
CA CYS A 56 5.76 2.06 -2.18
C CYS A 56 5.75 2.47 -0.68
N CYS A 57 4.55 2.55 -0.12
CA CYS A 57 4.31 2.82 1.29
C CYS A 57 3.85 1.57 2.03
N PRO A 58 4.02 1.49 3.36
CA PRO A 58 3.51 0.39 4.16
C PRO A 58 2.01 0.13 3.94
N ASN A 59 1.55 -1.02 4.42
CA ASN A 59 0.13 -1.33 4.43
C ASN A 59 -0.68 -0.18 5.04
N ASP A 60 -1.88 0.03 4.48
CA ASP A 60 -2.78 1.14 4.85
C ASP A 60 -2.24 2.56 4.64
N HIS A 61 -1.13 2.74 3.91
CA HIS A 61 -0.61 4.05 3.51
C HIS A 61 -0.53 4.19 1.99
N TYR A 62 -0.65 5.42 1.50
CA TYR A 62 -0.40 5.77 0.09
C TYR A 62 0.62 6.91 0.03
N CYS A 63 1.26 7.05 -1.13
CA CYS A 63 2.34 8.03 -1.32
C CYS A 63 1.78 9.38 -1.77
N GLN A 64 1.42 10.26 -0.85
CA GLN A 64 0.86 11.58 -1.14
C GLN A 64 1.91 12.51 -1.77
N PRO A 65 1.69 13.05 -2.97
CA PRO A 65 2.43 14.21 -3.48
C PRO A 65 2.17 15.42 -2.61
N TRP A 66 3.20 16.16 -2.20
CA TRP A 66 3.04 17.50 -1.61
C TRP A 66 3.52 18.59 -2.56
N ASN A 67 4.61 18.31 -3.26
CA ASN A 67 5.16 19.08 -4.35
C ASN A 67 5.95 18.15 -5.27
N GLN A 68 6.54 18.68 -6.34
CA GLN A 68 7.27 17.88 -7.35
C GLN A 68 8.45 17.08 -6.79
N SER A 69 9.03 17.48 -5.65
CA SER A 69 10.24 16.90 -5.07
C SER A 69 10.00 16.09 -3.79
N TYR A 70 8.80 16.13 -3.22
CA TYR A 70 8.53 15.51 -1.93
C TYR A 70 7.15 14.88 -1.87
N TYR A 71 7.13 13.56 -1.77
CA TYR A 71 5.94 12.75 -1.54
C TYR A 71 6.10 12.04 -0.20
N GLN A 72 4.99 11.79 0.49
CA GLN A 72 5.00 11.23 1.84
C GLN A 72 4.01 10.08 2.01
N CYS A 73 4.39 9.04 2.75
CA CYS A 73 3.45 8.00 3.15
C CYS A 73 2.42 8.54 4.14
N ILE A 74 1.15 8.58 3.75
CA ILE A 74 0.05 9.07 4.60
C ILE A 74 -0.99 7.96 4.77
N PRO A 75 -1.64 7.85 5.94
CA PRO A 75 -2.72 6.90 6.17
C PRO A 75 -3.84 7.03 5.14
N LYS A 76 -4.25 5.88 4.59
CA LYS A 76 -5.46 5.73 3.79
C LYS A 76 -6.70 6.03 4.62
N GLN A 77 -7.76 6.46 3.96
CA GLN A 77 -9.05 6.66 4.63
C GLN A 77 -9.87 5.38 4.50
N PRO A 78 -10.42 4.79 5.57
CA PRO A 78 -11.15 3.52 5.48
C PRO A 78 -12.33 3.57 4.51
N GLN A 79 -13.01 4.71 4.41
CA GLN A 79 -14.17 4.90 3.53
C GLN A 79 -13.81 5.15 2.05
N CYS A 80 -12.54 5.45 1.74
CA CYS A 80 -12.06 5.57 0.37
C CYS A 80 -10.97 4.53 0.07
N TRP A 81 -11.25 3.63 -0.86
CA TRP A 81 -10.25 2.70 -1.36
C TRP A 81 -9.53 3.31 -2.58
N SER A 82 -8.40 2.73 -2.95
CA SER A 82 -7.62 3.15 -4.12
C SER A 82 -7.15 4.60 -4.08
N GLN A 83 -6.60 5.04 -2.95
CA GLN A 83 -5.85 6.31 -2.90
C GLN A 83 -4.56 6.15 -3.71
N LEU A 84 -4.60 6.62 -4.95
CA LEU A 84 -3.59 6.42 -5.97
C LEU A 84 -2.90 7.76 -6.28
N PRO A 85 -1.58 7.85 -6.10
CA PRO A 85 -0.83 9.05 -6.48
C PRO A 85 -0.51 9.07 -7.96
N ASP A 86 -0.38 10.28 -8.50
CA ASP A 86 -0.10 10.58 -9.91
C ASP A 86 -1.20 10.15 -10.90
N TRP A 87 -2.44 10.02 -10.42
CA TRP A 87 -3.59 9.67 -11.24
C TRP A 87 -4.79 10.58 -10.98
N ASP A 88 -5.57 10.80 -12.04
CA ASP A 88 -6.86 11.49 -12.03
C ASP A 88 -7.94 10.58 -12.63
N PHE A 89 -9.10 10.50 -11.97
CA PHE A 89 -10.31 10.04 -12.63
C PHE A 89 -10.83 11.12 -13.59
N ILE A 90 -10.40 11.14 -14.84
CA ILE A 90 -10.66 12.24 -15.77
C ILE A 90 -12.16 12.55 -15.95
N GLY A 91 -12.51 13.83 -15.79
CA GLY A 91 -13.86 14.36 -15.93
C GLY A 91 -14.84 13.88 -14.85
N ASN A 92 -16.14 13.85 -15.21
CA ASN A 92 -17.25 13.45 -14.34
C ASN A 92 -17.36 14.25 -13.03
N ASP A 93 -16.90 15.50 -13.03
CA ASP A 93 -16.92 16.37 -11.86
C ASP A 93 -18.36 16.83 -11.56
N ILE A 94 -18.81 16.63 -10.32
CA ILE A 94 -20.08 17.14 -9.79
C ILE A 94 -19.85 18.48 -9.10
N LYS A 95 -18.73 18.59 -8.37
CA LYS A 95 -18.45 19.71 -7.49
C LYS A 95 -16.96 19.84 -7.23
N THR A 96 -16.50 21.08 -7.16
CA THR A 96 -15.17 21.40 -6.66
C THR A 96 -15.26 21.92 -5.24
N VAL A 97 -14.36 21.47 -4.36
CA VAL A 97 -14.23 21.95 -2.98
C VAL A 97 -12.76 22.28 -2.67
N ASN A 98 -12.55 23.29 -1.84
CA ASN A 98 -11.23 23.72 -1.42
C ASN A 98 -10.95 23.11 -0.05
N VAL A 99 -10.17 22.03 -0.04
CA VAL A 99 -9.73 21.33 1.16
C VAL A 99 -8.21 21.20 1.12
N ASN A 100 -7.56 21.15 2.27
CA ASN A 100 -6.10 21.17 2.35
C ASN A 100 -5.46 19.77 2.32
N HIS A 101 -6.24 18.70 2.22
CA HIS A 101 -5.72 17.32 2.22
C HIS A 101 -6.63 16.34 1.45
N PRO A 102 -6.09 15.24 0.89
CA PRO A 102 -6.89 14.22 0.20
C PRO A 102 -7.88 13.49 1.10
N ASN A 103 -7.59 13.30 2.39
CA ASN A 103 -8.56 12.70 3.31
C ASN A 103 -9.81 13.57 3.48
N LYS A 104 -9.66 14.89 3.46
CA LYS A 104 -10.78 15.84 3.46
C LYS A 104 -11.55 15.82 2.14
N CYS A 105 -10.89 15.47 1.05
CA CYS A 105 -11.52 15.24 -0.24
C CYS A 105 -12.39 13.96 -0.22
N CYS A 106 -11.87 12.90 0.42
CA CYS A 106 -12.63 11.68 0.71
C CYS A 106 -13.86 11.96 1.60
N ASP A 107 -13.69 12.67 2.71
CA ASP A 107 -14.80 13.07 3.60
C ASP A 107 -15.87 13.89 2.84
N ALA A 108 -15.43 14.83 1.99
CA ALA A 108 -16.33 15.65 1.20
C ALA A 108 -17.11 14.83 0.16
N CYS A 109 -16.47 13.83 -0.45
CA CYS A 109 -17.14 12.89 -1.34
C CYS A 109 -18.19 12.07 -0.60
N GLY A 110 -17.84 11.49 0.56
CA GLY A 110 -18.77 10.71 1.38
C GLY A 110 -20.00 11.49 1.85
N ASN A 111 -19.89 12.81 1.97
CA ASN A 111 -20.97 13.72 2.33
C ASN A 111 -21.72 14.33 1.13
N THR A 112 -21.35 13.97 -0.10
CA THR A 112 -21.95 14.52 -1.32
C THR A 112 -22.76 13.44 -2.04
N THR A 113 -24.08 13.59 -2.09
CA THR A 113 -24.97 12.68 -2.81
C THR A 113 -24.53 12.51 -4.26
N GLY A 114 -24.35 11.25 -4.67
CA GLY A 114 -23.93 10.89 -6.03
C GLY A 114 -22.42 10.95 -6.26
N CYS A 115 -21.61 11.38 -5.29
CA CYS A 115 -20.16 11.24 -5.38
C CYS A 115 -19.76 9.78 -5.20
N VAL A 116 -18.86 9.29 -6.03
CA VAL A 116 -18.29 7.92 -5.94
C VAL A 116 -16.76 7.94 -5.93
N ALA A 117 -16.15 9.05 -6.32
CA ALA A 117 -14.71 9.22 -6.35
C ALA A 117 -14.30 10.69 -6.27
N TYR A 118 -13.02 10.93 -6.09
CA TYR A 118 -12.46 12.28 -6.10
C TYR A 118 -11.08 12.31 -6.76
N THR A 119 -10.66 13.49 -7.20
CA THR A 119 -9.25 13.80 -7.50
C THR A 119 -8.84 15.05 -6.74
N TYR A 120 -7.76 14.95 -6.00
CA TYR A 120 -7.16 16.02 -5.22
C TYR A 120 -5.85 16.49 -5.86
N ILE A 121 -5.64 17.79 -5.96
CA ILE A 121 -4.43 18.40 -6.49
C ILE A 121 -3.97 19.49 -5.51
N ASN A 122 -2.74 19.38 -4.99
CA ASN A 122 -2.22 20.32 -3.99
C ASN A 122 -2.06 21.76 -4.50
N ALA A 123 -1.80 21.93 -5.80
CA ALA A 123 -1.47 23.22 -6.39
C ALA A 123 -2.01 23.33 -7.83
N ALA A 124 -3.31 23.07 -8.04
CA ALA A 124 -3.92 23.15 -9.38
C ALA A 124 -3.73 24.54 -10.01
N GLN A 125 -3.80 25.59 -9.18
CA GLN A 125 -3.54 26.99 -9.54
C GLN A 125 -2.87 27.73 -8.37
N GLY A 126 -1.89 27.09 -7.72
CA GLY A 126 -1.27 27.58 -6.49
C GLY A 126 -2.04 27.26 -5.20
N GLU A 127 -3.28 26.78 -5.33
CA GLU A 127 -4.13 26.39 -4.21
C GLU A 127 -4.53 24.90 -4.27
N PRO A 128 -4.78 24.26 -3.12
CA PRO A 128 -5.39 22.94 -3.04
C PRO A 128 -6.80 22.88 -3.59
N VAL A 129 -7.05 21.93 -4.49
CA VAL A 129 -8.36 21.71 -5.12
C VAL A 129 -8.75 20.24 -5.05
N CYS A 130 -10.00 19.98 -4.69
CA CYS A 130 -10.61 18.67 -4.68
C CYS A 130 -11.79 18.65 -5.65
N TYR A 131 -11.71 17.78 -6.66
CA TYR A 131 -12.75 17.53 -7.64
C TYR A 131 -13.53 16.28 -7.23
N LEU A 132 -14.81 16.45 -6.87
CA LEU A 132 -15.72 15.36 -6.52
C LEU A 132 -16.41 14.84 -7.77
N LYS A 133 -16.49 13.52 -7.91
CA LYS A 133 -16.85 12.86 -9.17
C LYS A 133 -17.99 11.88 -9.00
N TYR A 134 -18.91 11.83 -9.97
CA TYR A 134 -20.03 10.87 -9.99
C TYR A 134 -19.67 9.53 -10.65
N ASN A 135 -18.48 9.43 -11.25
CA ASN A 135 -18.02 8.22 -11.93
C ASN A 135 -16.49 8.11 -11.86
N ALA A 136 -15.97 6.88 -11.84
CA ALA A 136 -14.56 6.52 -11.70
C ALA A 136 -14.05 5.56 -12.80
N THR A 137 -14.65 5.59 -14.00
CA THR A 137 -14.39 4.61 -15.08
C THR A 137 -13.16 4.90 -15.92
N ARG A 138 -12.68 6.15 -15.96
CA ARG A 138 -11.52 6.55 -16.77
C ARG A 138 -10.44 7.12 -15.86
N LEU A 139 -9.28 6.48 -15.87
CA LEU A 139 -8.11 6.88 -15.10
C LEU A 139 -7.03 7.38 -16.06
N GLU A 140 -6.46 8.55 -15.79
CA GLU A 140 -5.38 9.15 -16.57
C GLU A 140 -4.23 9.59 -15.67
N ARG A 141 -3.00 9.45 -16.16
CA ARG A 141 -1.82 9.84 -15.39
C ARG A 141 -1.77 11.37 -15.27
N PHE A 142 -1.80 11.85 -14.04
CA PHE A 142 -1.71 13.27 -13.72
C PHE A 142 -0.73 13.45 -12.55
N ILE A 143 0.51 13.83 -12.86
CA ILE A 143 1.58 13.98 -11.87
C ILE A 143 1.18 14.98 -10.78
N GLY A 144 1.32 14.58 -9.51
CA GLY A 144 0.99 15.39 -8.35
C GLY A 144 -0.48 15.35 -7.94
N ALA A 145 -1.35 14.67 -8.68
CA ALA A 145 -2.72 14.40 -8.26
C ALA A 145 -2.80 13.18 -7.34
N VAL A 146 -3.84 13.13 -6.52
CA VAL A 146 -4.25 11.93 -5.80
C VAL A 146 -5.71 11.68 -6.02
N THR A 147 -6.02 10.51 -6.53
CA THR A 147 -7.40 10.08 -6.72
C THR A 147 -7.78 8.99 -5.74
N GLY A 148 -9.06 8.89 -5.41
CA GLY A 148 -9.61 7.85 -4.53
C GLY A 148 -11.08 7.59 -4.83
N ALA A 149 -11.54 6.37 -4.56
CA ALA A 149 -12.93 5.96 -4.78
C ALA A 149 -13.60 5.59 -3.44
N LEU A 150 -14.87 5.93 -3.27
CA LEU A 150 -15.65 5.52 -2.10
C LEU A 150 -15.85 4.00 -2.10
N ARG A 151 -15.85 3.41 -0.90
CA ARG A 151 -16.28 2.03 -0.71
C ARG A 151 -17.81 2.00 -0.73
N ASN A 152 -18.38 1.37 -1.75
CA ASN A 152 -19.81 1.07 -1.83
C ASN A 152 -20.15 -0.25 -1.16
#